data_AF-A0A4R9A1Y9-F1
#
_entry.id   AF-A0A4R9A1Y9-F1
#
_cell.length_a   1.000
_cell.length_b   1.000
_cell.length_c   1.000
_cell.angle_alpha   90.00
_cell.angle_beta   90.00
_cell.angle_gamma   90.00
#
_symmetry.space_group_name_H-M   'P 1'
#
loop_
_entity.id
_entity.type
_entity.pdbx_description
1 polymer ?
#
loop_
_entity_poly.entity_id
_entity_poly.type
_entity_poly.pdbx_seq_one_letter_code
_entity_poly.pdbx_strand_id
1 'polypeptide(L)'
;MPERSASERPAPGRPSPERPSPERPAPAPQGGLVVPALSRPDKTRLYWEVAIVLGLSLGASAVYSIVSIIARLTDVTPLAEQSATLNGSQSPREWLDFTYQFLGIVFGVFAVALVLFLLWRPGLSAFRRIGFDLTRPGRDVLGGLGLLLVIGIPGLGLYLAGRALGFTVAVVPSPIDTFWWTIPILVLSALRAALLEEIIVVGYLFTRLRELGWSRWTIILSSAVLRGSYHLYQGIGPFFGNVAMGVVFGWCYERWGRTMPLVVTHWLLDILSFVGYPLALAWFPGLLAPAS
;
A
#
# COMPACT_ATOMS: atom_id res chain seq x y z
N MET A 1 45.84 79.98 -60.95
CA MET A 1 46.08 79.60 -59.54
C MET A 1 45.43 80.68 -58.66
N PRO A 2 44.79 80.35 -57.52
CA PRO A 2 43.37 79.98 -57.45
C PRO A 2 42.54 80.87 -56.49
N GLU A 3 41.27 80.46 -56.27
CA GLU A 3 40.40 80.72 -55.09
C GLU A 3 39.73 82.11 -54.95
N ARG A 4 38.47 82.29 -54.55
CA ARG A 4 37.46 81.44 -53.88
C ARG A 4 36.05 81.96 -54.16
N SER A 5 35.11 81.03 -54.37
CA SER A 5 33.66 81.24 -54.41
C SER A 5 33.11 81.39 -52.98
N ALA A 6 32.29 82.42 -52.73
CA ALA A 6 31.57 82.61 -51.48
C ALA A 6 30.14 82.04 -51.62
N SER A 7 29.85 81.08 -50.75
CA SER A 7 28.58 80.37 -50.60
C SER A 7 27.50 81.27 -49.96
N GLU A 8 26.40 81.48 -50.66
CA GLU A 8 25.13 81.93 -50.08
C GLU A 8 24.41 80.74 -49.43
N ARG A 9 23.92 80.91 -48.21
CA ARG A 9 23.11 79.91 -47.49
C ARG A 9 21.62 80.16 -47.76
N PRO A 10 20.78 79.13 -47.99
CA PRO A 10 19.33 79.33 -48.06
C PRO A 10 18.70 79.39 -46.67
N ALA A 11 17.63 80.20 -46.55
CA ALA A 11 16.81 80.35 -45.36
C ALA A 11 16.02 79.07 -45.02
N PRO A 12 15.71 78.80 -43.73
CA PRO A 12 14.95 77.60 -43.34
C PRO A 12 13.47 77.73 -43.73
N GLY A 13 12.96 76.69 -44.39
CA GLY A 13 11.56 76.57 -44.81
C GLY A 13 10.59 76.40 -43.64
N ARG A 14 9.35 76.87 -43.83
CA ARG A 14 8.24 76.72 -42.89
C ARG A 14 7.86 75.24 -42.70
N PRO A 15 7.44 74.80 -41.49
CA PRO A 15 6.96 73.44 -41.29
C PRO A 15 5.56 73.24 -41.89
N SER A 16 5.37 72.10 -42.57
CA SER A 16 4.08 71.65 -43.11
C SER A 16 3.13 71.18 -42.00
N PRO A 17 1.79 71.29 -42.17
CA PRO A 17 0.83 70.85 -41.16
C PRO A 17 0.77 69.32 -41.08
N GLU A 18 0.93 68.81 -39.86
CA GLU A 18 0.87 67.39 -39.49
C GLU A 18 -0.56 66.85 -39.64
N ARG A 19 -0.74 65.73 -40.36
CA ARG A 19 -2.06 65.05 -40.45
C ARG A 19 -2.32 64.28 -39.14
N PRO A 20 -3.56 64.25 -38.63
CA PRO A 20 -3.88 63.46 -37.46
C PRO A 20 -3.75 61.96 -37.75
N SER A 21 -3.09 61.25 -36.84
CA SER A 21 -2.91 59.80 -36.90
C SER A 21 -4.23 59.06 -36.65
N PRO A 22 -4.50 57.93 -37.33
CA PRO A 22 -5.71 57.16 -37.10
C PRO A 22 -5.70 56.51 -35.71
N GLU A 23 -6.77 56.75 -34.95
CA GLU A 23 -7.00 56.22 -33.61
C GLU A 23 -7.05 54.68 -33.64
N ARG A 24 -6.22 54.00 -32.84
CA ARG A 24 -6.24 52.53 -32.74
C ARG A 24 -7.55 52.07 -32.08
N PRO A 25 -8.23 51.03 -32.61
CA PRO A 25 -9.40 50.48 -31.95
C PRO A 25 -9.00 49.89 -30.59
N ALA A 26 -9.83 50.13 -29.56
CA ALA A 26 -9.65 49.54 -28.24
C ALA A 26 -9.69 48.00 -28.29
N PRO A 27 -8.85 47.30 -27.50
CA PRO A 27 -8.84 45.85 -27.49
C PRO A 27 -10.16 45.29 -26.93
N ALA A 28 -10.75 44.33 -27.65
CA ALA A 28 -11.95 43.62 -27.22
C ALA A 28 -11.70 42.89 -25.88
N PRO A 29 -12.73 42.76 -25.00
CA PRO A 29 -12.57 42.07 -23.73
C PRO A 29 -12.23 40.61 -24.00
N GLN A 30 -11.01 40.21 -23.61
CA GLN A 30 -10.57 38.83 -23.65
C GLN A 30 -11.43 38.03 -22.66
N GLY A 31 -12.42 37.32 -23.18
CA GLY A 31 -13.14 36.29 -22.44
C GLY A 31 -12.15 35.21 -22.04
N GLY A 32 -11.55 35.35 -20.86
CA GLY A 32 -10.68 34.35 -20.29
C GLY A 32 -11.44 33.04 -20.20
N LEU A 33 -10.96 32.02 -20.90
CA LEU A 33 -11.33 30.63 -20.66
C LEU A 33 -11.06 30.36 -19.18
N VAL A 34 -12.12 30.38 -18.37
CA VAL A 34 -12.08 29.86 -17.00
C VAL A 34 -11.83 28.37 -17.15
N VAL A 35 -10.55 27.97 -17.17
CA VAL A 35 -10.17 26.57 -17.03
C VAL A 35 -10.75 26.14 -15.68
N PRO A 36 -11.71 25.19 -15.63
CA PRO A 36 -12.27 24.77 -14.36
C PRO A 36 -11.11 24.27 -13.51
N ALA A 37 -10.81 24.97 -12.42
CA ALA A 37 -9.94 24.43 -11.40
C ALA A 37 -10.52 23.06 -11.03
N LEU A 38 -9.78 21.98 -11.25
CA LEU A 38 -10.23 20.62 -10.95
C LEU A 38 -10.79 20.61 -9.53
N SER A 39 -12.12 20.61 -9.41
CA SER A 39 -12.81 20.68 -8.14
C SER A 39 -12.28 19.56 -7.26
N ARG A 40 -11.86 19.87 -6.02
CA ARG A 40 -11.47 18.84 -5.06
C ARG A 40 -12.56 17.76 -5.06
N PRO A 41 -12.20 16.46 -5.07
CA PRO A 41 -13.21 15.41 -5.04
C PRO A 41 -14.18 15.68 -3.89
N ASP A 42 -15.48 15.60 -4.17
CA ASP A 42 -16.49 15.68 -3.13
C ASP A 42 -16.13 14.68 -2.02
N LYS A 43 -16.07 15.16 -0.76
CA LYS A 43 -15.72 14.33 0.40
C LYS A 43 -16.67 13.12 0.48
N THR A 44 -17.93 13.31 0.13
CA THR A 44 -18.94 12.24 0.08
C THR A 44 -18.52 11.13 -0.87
N ARG A 45 -18.08 11.49 -2.07
CA ARG A 45 -17.57 10.53 -3.06
C ARG A 45 -16.34 9.79 -2.55
N LEU A 46 -15.41 10.47 -1.87
CA LEU A 46 -14.22 9.81 -1.31
C LEU A 46 -14.56 8.82 -0.20
N TYR A 47 -15.51 9.14 0.68
CA TYR A 47 -15.97 8.19 1.69
C TYR A 47 -16.57 6.93 1.07
N TRP A 48 -17.42 7.08 0.05
CA TRP A 48 -17.98 5.93 -0.69
C TRP A 48 -16.91 5.14 -1.44
N GLU A 49 -15.96 5.82 -2.07
CA GLU A 49 -14.83 5.16 -2.73
C GLU A 49 -14.04 4.29 -1.76
N VAL A 50 -13.66 4.84 -0.59
CA VAL A 50 -12.96 4.10 0.46
C VAL A 50 -13.80 2.94 0.97
N ALA A 51 -15.09 3.15 1.23
CA ALA A 51 -16.00 2.10 1.70
C ALA A 51 -16.11 0.95 0.69
N ILE A 52 -16.25 1.24 -0.60
CA ILE A 52 -16.33 0.24 -1.67
C ILE A 52 -15.00 -0.50 -1.81
N VAL A 53 -13.87 0.21 -1.84
CA VAL A 53 -12.54 -0.41 -1.93
C VAL A 53 -12.30 -1.35 -0.76
N LEU A 54 -12.57 -0.91 0.47
CA LEU A 54 -12.41 -1.76 1.65
C LEU A 54 -13.41 -2.92 1.63
N GLY A 55 -14.67 -2.69 1.25
CA GLY A 55 -15.68 -3.74 1.12
C GLY A 55 -15.33 -4.83 0.11
N LEU A 56 -14.72 -4.47 -1.02
CA LEU A 56 -14.24 -5.41 -2.04
C LEU A 56 -12.91 -6.09 -1.69
N SER A 57 -12.25 -5.69 -0.60
CA SER A 57 -10.92 -6.16 -0.24
C SER A 57 -10.83 -6.59 1.24
N LEU A 58 -9.98 -5.92 2.02
CA LEU A 58 -9.62 -6.31 3.39
C LEU A 58 -10.71 -5.97 4.41
N GLY A 59 -11.65 -5.07 4.08
CA GLY A 59 -12.78 -4.74 4.95
C GLY A 59 -13.75 -5.91 5.10
N ALA A 60 -14.04 -6.66 4.03
CA ALA A 60 -14.81 -7.90 4.15
C ALA A 60 -14.09 -8.92 5.04
N SER A 61 -12.76 -9.05 4.88
CA SER A 61 -11.93 -9.93 5.70
C SER A 61 -11.96 -9.53 7.18
N ALA A 62 -11.98 -8.24 7.49
CA ALA A 62 -12.14 -7.73 8.87
C ALA A 62 -13.48 -8.12 9.48
N VAL A 63 -14.58 -7.97 8.74
CA VAL A 63 -15.92 -8.36 9.21
C VAL A 63 -15.97 -9.87 9.50
N TYR A 64 -15.53 -10.70 8.55
CA TYR A 64 -15.48 -12.15 8.75
C TYR A 64 -14.53 -12.55 9.88
N SER A 65 -13.46 -11.79 10.13
CA SER A 65 -12.53 -12.05 11.23
C SER A 65 -13.16 -11.81 12.60
N ILE A 66 -13.98 -10.76 12.72
CA ILE A 66 -14.77 -10.49 13.93
C ILE A 66 -15.79 -11.60 14.17
N VAL A 67 -16.51 -12.02 13.12
CA VAL A 67 -17.45 -13.15 13.22
C VAL A 67 -16.72 -14.43 13.64
N SER A 68 -15.58 -14.71 13.03
CA SER A 68 -14.75 -15.89 13.31
C SER A 68 -14.27 -15.91 14.77
N ILE A 69 -13.73 -14.81 15.30
CA ILE A 69 -13.27 -14.79 16.69
C ILE A 69 -14.42 -14.92 17.68
N ILE A 70 -15.59 -14.34 17.40
CA ILE A 70 -16.79 -14.50 18.25
C ILE A 70 -17.19 -15.97 18.27
N ALA A 71 -17.28 -16.62 17.09
CA ALA A 71 -17.62 -18.04 16.99
C ALA A 71 -16.64 -18.91 17.80
N ARG A 72 -15.33 -18.64 17.69
CA ARG A 72 -14.28 -19.34 18.45
C ARG A 72 -14.40 -19.14 19.96
N LEU A 73 -14.70 -17.92 20.41
CA LEU A 73 -14.87 -17.59 21.84
C LEU A 73 -16.15 -18.18 22.45
N THR A 74 -17.16 -18.46 21.62
CA THR A 74 -18.42 -19.11 22.04
C THR A 74 -18.41 -20.63 21.90
N ASP A 75 -17.32 -21.21 21.37
CA ASP A 75 -17.15 -22.66 21.26
C ASP A 75 -16.83 -23.27 22.64
N VAL A 76 -17.12 -24.56 22.81
CA VAL A 76 -16.78 -25.30 24.03
C VAL A 76 -15.28 -25.55 24.17
N THR A 77 -14.57 -25.57 23.04
CA THR A 77 -13.11 -25.75 22.96
C THR A 77 -12.44 -24.43 23.34
N PRO A 78 -11.53 -24.40 24.33
CA PRO A 78 -10.80 -23.18 24.68
C PRO A 78 -10.07 -22.58 23.47
N LEU A 79 -10.02 -21.24 23.36
CA LEU A 79 -9.33 -20.57 22.24
C LEU A 79 -7.86 -21.00 22.10
N ALA A 80 -7.21 -21.35 23.22
CA ALA A 80 -5.84 -21.84 23.26
C ALA A 80 -5.66 -23.26 22.69
N GLU A 81 -6.73 -23.98 22.39
CA GLU A 81 -6.68 -25.34 21.82
C GLU A 81 -7.16 -25.36 20.37
N GLN A 82 -7.63 -24.22 19.85
CA GLN A 82 -8.09 -24.09 18.48
C GLN A 82 -6.96 -23.60 17.56
N SER A 83 -7.05 -23.97 16.27
CA SER A 83 -6.11 -23.51 15.24
C SER A 83 -6.83 -22.84 14.07
N ALA A 84 -6.09 -22.07 13.29
CA ALA A 84 -6.54 -21.47 12.04
C ALA A 84 -5.58 -21.88 10.93
N THR A 85 -6.11 -22.57 9.91
CA THR A 85 -5.30 -22.99 8.76
C THR A 85 -5.10 -21.82 7.81
N LEU A 86 -3.85 -21.40 7.62
CA LEU A 86 -3.47 -20.39 6.64
C LEU A 86 -3.07 -21.07 5.32
N ASN A 87 -3.65 -20.64 4.20
CA ASN A 87 -3.34 -21.19 2.87
C ASN A 87 -3.51 -22.73 2.80
N GLY A 88 -4.58 -23.26 3.42
CA GLY A 88 -4.89 -24.69 3.35
C GLY A 88 -5.30 -25.14 1.94
N SER A 89 -5.08 -26.42 1.64
CA SER A 89 -5.56 -27.04 0.40
C SER A 89 -7.08 -26.90 0.27
N GLN A 90 -7.54 -26.51 -0.92
CA GLN A 90 -8.94 -26.32 -1.27
C GLN A 90 -9.56 -27.56 -1.92
N SER A 91 -8.74 -28.51 -2.37
CA SER A 91 -9.21 -29.72 -3.05
C SER A 91 -8.18 -30.85 -2.92
N PRO A 92 -8.59 -32.11 -2.67
CA PRO A 92 -7.68 -33.25 -2.72
C PRO A 92 -7.20 -33.57 -4.15
N ARG A 93 -7.86 -33.03 -5.18
CA ARG A 93 -7.46 -33.18 -6.59
C ARG A 93 -6.42 -32.11 -6.94
N GLU A 94 -5.19 -32.52 -7.21
CA GLU A 94 -4.01 -31.66 -7.42
C GLU A 94 -4.25 -30.50 -8.39
N TRP A 95 -4.66 -30.79 -9.63
CA TRP A 95 -4.84 -29.74 -10.64
C TRP A 95 -5.91 -28.73 -10.25
N LEU A 96 -6.94 -29.16 -9.52
CA LEU A 96 -8.04 -28.29 -9.11
C LEU A 96 -7.64 -27.41 -7.93
N ASP A 97 -6.85 -27.95 -7.00
CA ASP A 97 -6.31 -27.19 -5.88
C ASP A 97 -5.36 -26.09 -6.36
N PHE A 98 -4.43 -26.43 -7.26
CA PHE A 98 -3.59 -25.45 -7.93
C PHE A 98 -4.43 -24.36 -8.59
N THR A 99 -5.44 -24.77 -9.36
CA THR A 99 -6.31 -23.85 -10.10
C THR A 99 -7.01 -22.87 -9.16
N TYR A 100 -7.63 -23.34 -8.08
CA TYR A 100 -8.34 -22.46 -7.15
C TYR A 100 -7.41 -21.53 -6.38
N GLN A 101 -6.26 -22.02 -5.91
CA GLN A 101 -5.30 -21.18 -5.21
C GLN A 101 -4.69 -20.12 -6.15
N PHE A 102 -4.26 -20.52 -7.34
CA PHE A 102 -3.68 -19.62 -8.34
C PHE A 102 -4.70 -18.57 -8.82
N LEU A 103 -5.92 -18.99 -9.18
CA LEU A 103 -6.98 -18.04 -9.59
C LEU A 103 -7.36 -17.11 -8.45
N GLY A 104 -7.43 -17.62 -7.22
CA GLY A 104 -7.63 -16.79 -6.04
C GLY A 104 -6.57 -15.69 -5.96
N ILE A 105 -5.29 -16.04 -6.15
CA ILE A 105 -4.18 -15.09 -6.15
C ILE A 105 -4.36 -14.03 -7.25
N VAL A 106 -4.55 -14.47 -8.50
CA VAL A 106 -4.71 -13.59 -9.66
C VAL A 106 -5.88 -12.62 -9.47
N PHE A 107 -7.06 -13.13 -9.10
CA PHE A 107 -8.24 -12.28 -8.91
C PHE A 107 -8.10 -11.34 -7.71
N GLY A 108 -7.37 -11.74 -6.67
CA GLY A 108 -7.04 -10.87 -5.54
C GLY A 108 -6.27 -9.62 -5.94
N VAL A 109 -5.35 -9.72 -6.90
CA VAL A 109 -4.53 -8.58 -7.37
C VAL A 109 -5.37 -7.51 -8.08
N PHE A 110 -6.58 -7.81 -8.57
CA PHE A 110 -7.43 -6.79 -9.19
C PHE A 110 -7.90 -5.70 -8.22
N ALA A 111 -8.00 -5.99 -6.91
CA ALA A 111 -8.25 -4.95 -5.92
C ALA A 111 -7.10 -3.94 -5.84
N VAL A 112 -5.86 -4.41 -5.98
CA VAL A 112 -4.66 -3.56 -6.10
C VAL A 112 -4.70 -2.73 -7.38
N ALA A 113 -5.03 -3.36 -8.51
CA ALA A 113 -5.18 -2.67 -9.79
C ALA A 113 -6.25 -1.57 -9.71
N LEU A 114 -7.39 -1.84 -9.04
CA LEU A 114 -8.46 -0.88 -8.83
C LEU A 114 -7.98 0.35 -8.06
N VAL A 115 -7.29 0.18 -6.93
CA VAL A 115 -6.81 1.35 -6.17
C VAL A 115 -5.75 2.16 -6.92
N LEU A 116 -4.89 1.49 -7.68
CA LEU A 116 -3.92 2.17 -8.55
C LEU A 116 -4.63 2.96 -9.65
N PHE A 117 -5.67 2.39 -10.26
CA PHE A 117 -6.52 3.09 -11.22
C PHE A 117 -7.19 4.32 -10.61
N LEU A 118 -7.76 4.19 -9.41
CA LEU A 118 -8.42 5.31 -8.70
C LEU A 118 -7.45 6.43 -8.30
N LEU A 119 -6.18 6.11 -8.05
CA LEU A 119 -5.13 7.09 -7.74
C LEU A 119 -4.53 7.75 -8.98
N TRP A 120 -4.77 7.19 -10.17
CA TRP A 120 -4.24 7.69 -11.43
C TRP A 120 -4.84 9.07 -11.75
N ARG A 121 -3.95 10.05 -12.02
CA ARG A 121 -4.33 11.38 -12.50
C ARG A 121 -3.57 11.72 -13.79
N PRO A 122 -4.11 12.61 -14.64
CA PRO A 122 -3.37 13.13 -15.79
C PRO A 122 -2.00 13.68 -15.35
N GLY A 123 -0.92 13.22 -16.00
CA GLY A 123 0.45 13.65 -15.72
C GLY A 123 1.09 13.10 -14.44
N LEU A 124 0.37 12.32 -13.61
CA LEU A 124 0.90 11.74 -12.37
C LEU A 124 0.68 10.23 -12.33
N SER A 125 1.79 9.47 -12.28
CA SER A 125 1.77 8.02 -12.14
C SER A 125 1.25 7.62 -10.74
N ALA A 126 0.24 6.75 -10.71
CA ALA A 126 -0.29 6.19 -9.46
C ALA A 126 0.77 5.44 -8.65
N PHE A 127 1.64 4.70 -9.34
CA PHE A 127 2.78 3.97 -8.77
C PHE A 127 3.74 4.91 -8.02
N ARG A 128 4.19 5.98 -8.69
CA ARG A 128 5.09 6.97 -8.09
C ARG A 128 4.45 7.74 -6.95
N ARG A 129 3.13 7.95 -7.02
CA ARG A 129 2.36 8.67 -5.99
C ARG A 129 2.41 7.99 -4.63
N ILE A 130 2.46 6.66 -4.60
CA ILE A 130 2.60 5.87 -3.38
C ILE A 130 4.01 5.29 -3.19
N GLY A 131 4.95 5.67 -4.06
CA GLY A 131 6.31 5.15 -4.08
C GLY A 131 6.39 3.62 -4.25
N PHE A 132 5.44 3.05 -4.99
CA PHE A 132 5.46 1.68 -5.48
C PHE A 132 6.11 1.66 -6.88
N ASP A 133 7.40 1.97 -6.96
CA ASP A 133 8.13 2.10 -8.24
C ASP A 133 9.57 1.61 -8.12
N LEU A 134 10.24 1.42 -9.27
CA LEU A 134 11.62 0.92 -9.34
C LEU A 134 12.67 2.04 -9.39
N THR A 135 12.40 3.22 -8.82
CA THR A 135 13.39 4.32 -8.86
C THR A 135 14.55 4.12 -7.90
N ARG A 136 14.40 3.31 -6.84
CA ARG A 136 15.42 3.09 -5.79
C ARG A 136 15.47 1.63 -5.28
N PRO A 137 15.55 0.62 -6.16
CA PRO A 137 15.34 -0.78 -5.79
C PRO A 137 16.30 -1.27 -4.71
N GLY A 138 17.58 -0.95 -4.79
CA GLY A 138 18.56 -1.38 -3.77
C GLY A 138 18.30 -0.78 -2.38
N ARG A 139 17.89 0.48 -2.31
CA ARG A 139 17.54 1.13 -1.03
C ARG A 139 16.22 0.59 -0.49
N ASP A 140 15.27 0.30 -1.36
CA ASP A 140 13.98 -0.25 -0.97
C ASP A 140 14.14 -1.68 -0.41
N VAL A 141 14.96 -2.52 -1.05
CA VAL A 141 15.30 -3.86 -0.55
C VAL A 141 16.06 -3.78 0.77
N LEU A 142 17.10 -2.94 0.87
CA LEU A 142 17.86 -2.81 2.12
C LEU A 142 17.01 -2.28 3.27
N GLY A 143 16.16 -1.29 3.00
CA GLY A 143 15.19 -0.78 3.98
C GLY A 143 14.20 -1.86 4.41
N GLY A 144 13.74 -2.68 3.46
CA GLY A 144 12.85 -3.81 3.74
C GLY A 144 13.51 -4.89 4.59
N LEU A 145 14.76 -5.25 4.31
CA LEU A 145 15.55 -6.17 5.13
C LEU A 145 15.79 -5.63 6.53
N GLY A 146 16.08 -4.32 6.66
CA GLY A 146 16.21 -3.67 7.96
C GLY A 146 14.92 -3.76 8.79
N LEU A 147 13.78 -3.46 8.18
CA LEU A 147 12.47 -3.59 8.84
C LEU A 147 12.13 -5.04 9.19
N LEU A 148 12.48 -5.99 8.31
CA LEU A 148 12.30 -7.42 8.57
C LEU A 148 13.01 -7.82 9.86
N LEU A 149 14.23 -7.38 10.09
CA LEU A 149 14.96 -7.69 11.33
C LEU A 149 14.34 -6.99 12.54
N VAL A 150 13.98 -5.72 12.40
CA VAL A 150 13.37 -4.91 13.49
C VAL A 150 12.04 -5.50 13.96
N ILE A 151 11.27 -6.11 13.07
CA ILE A 151 9.95 -6.65 13.37
C ILE A 151 10.01 -8.16 13.64
N GLY A 152 10.73 -8.89 12.80
CA GLY A 152 10.85 -10.34 12.86
C GLY A 152 11.61 -10.84 14.08
N ILE A 153 12.69 -10.18 14.50
CA ILE A 153 13.47 -10.63 15.68
C ILE A 153 12.64 -10.50 16.97
N PRO A 154 12.04 -9.34 17.30
CA PRO A 154 11.18 -9.25 18.47
C PRO A 154 9.95 -10.16 18.39
N GLY A 155 9.34 -10.30 17.20
CA GLY A 155 8.20 -11.19 16.98
C GLY A 155 8.55 -12.65 17.28
N LEU A 156 9.69 -13.13 16.77
CA LEU A 156 10.19 -14.47 17.06
C LEU A 156 10.54 -14.64 18.53
N GLY A 157 11.17 -13.63 19.15
CA GLY A 157 11.48 -13.64 20.59
C GLY A 157 10.23 -13.75 21.46
N LEU A 158 9.19 -12.98 21.16
CA LEU A 158 7.90 -13.03 21.86
C LEU A 158 7.21 -14.39 21.68
N TYR A 159 7.25 -14.94 20.46
CA TYR A 159 6.72 -16.28 20.20
C TYR A 159 7.44 -17.33 21.06
N LEU A 160 8.78 -17.38 21.00
CA LEU A 160 9.57 -18.34 21.76
C LEU A 160 9.39 -18.19 23.28
N ALA A 161 9.35 -16.96 23.79
CA ALA A 161 9.09 -16.69 25.19
C ALA A 161 7.68 -17.13 25.61
N GLY A 162 6.67 -16.80 24.81
CA GLY A 162 5.29 -17.24 25.05
C GLY A 162 5.14 -18.77 25.03
N ARG A 163 5.90 -19.46 24.16
CA ARG A 163 5.99 -20.93 24.13
C ARG A 163 6.66 -21.47 25.40
N ALA A 164 7.79 -20.91 25.80
CA ALA A 164 8.52 -21.34 26.99
C ALA A 164 7.73 -21.12 28.29
N LEU A 165 6.89 -20.08 28.34
CA LEU A 165 6.07 -19.74 29.49
C LEU A 165 4.66 -20.39 29.47
N GLY A 166 4.32 -21.17 28.43
CA GLY A 166 3.03 -21.85 28.32
C GLY A 166 1.84 -20.97 27.96
N PHE A 167 2.07 -19.72 27.55
CA PHE A 167 1.01 -18.77 27.15
C PHE A 167 0.67 -18.83 25.66
N THR A 168 1.49 -19.48 24.84
CA THR A 168 1.33 -19.52 23.37
C THR A 168 1.18 -20.94 22.86
N VAL A 169 0.12 -21.16 22.09
CA VAL A 169 -0.20 -22.42 21.42
C VAL A 169 0.80 -22.68 20.29
N ALA A 170 1.05 -23.95 19.99
CA ALA A 170 1.83 -24.30 18.81
C ALA A 170 1.07 -23.85 17.56
N VAL A 171 1.73 -23.07 16.70
CA VAL A 171 1.20 -22.80 15.36
C VAL A 171 1.26 -24.11 14.58
N VAL A 172 0.10 -24.58 14.10
CA VAL A 172 0.00 -25.74 13.21
C VAL A 172 0.25 -25.24 11.78
N PRO A 173 1.41 -25.54 11.16
CA PRO A 173 1.66 -25.13 9.79
C PRO A 173 0.81 -25.95 8.82
N SER A 174 0.45 -25.34 7.70
CA SER A 174 -0.12 -26.07 6.57
C SER A 174 0.92 -27.04 5.99
N PRO A 175 0.51 -28.24 5.52
CA PRO A 175 1.44 -29.20 4.92
C PRO A 175 2.10 -28.63 3.66
N ILE A 176 3.41 -28.39 3.73
CA ILE A 176 4.20 -27.78 2.64
C ILE A 176 4.57 -28.78 1.53
N ASP A 177 4.40 -30.07 1.80
CA ASP A 177 4.78 -31.20 0.95
C ASP A 177 3.58 -31.85 0.23
N THR A 178 2.41 -31.19 0.27
CA THR A 178 1.19 -31.70 -0.38
C THR A 178 1.39 -31.93 -1.88
N PHE A 179 1.92 -30.92 -2.59
CA PHE A 179 2.20 -30.98 -4.03
C PHE A 179 3.50 -30.24 -4.37
N TRP A 180 4.10 -30.52 -5.53
CA TRP A 180 5.36 -29.91 -5.95
C TRP A 180 5.28 -28.38 -6.11
N TRP A 181 4.07 -27.86 -6.40
CA TRP A 181 3.80 -26.43 -6.57
C TRP A 181 3.40 -25.72 -5.27
N THR A 182 3.29 -26.42 -4.13
CA THR A 182 2.84 -25.83 -2.86
C THR A 182 3.72 -24.65 -2.45
N ILE A 183 5.05 -24.80 -2.43
CA ILE A 183 5.97 -23.71 -2.08
C ILE A 183 5.85 -22.52 -3.06
N PRO A 184 5.91 -22.70 -4.40
CA PRO A 184 5.65 -21.62 -5.35
C PRO A 184 4.34 -20.86 -5.11
N ILE A 185 3.23 -21.57 -4.85
CA ILE A 185 1.94 -20.95 -4.56
C ILE A 185 1.95 -20.19 -3.23
N LEU A 186 2.61 -20.70 -2.18
CA LEU A 186 2.75 -19.99 -0.91
C LEU A 186 3.55 -18.69 -1.07
N VAL A 187 4.63 -18.70 -1.87
CA VAL A 187 5.41 -17.49 -2.18
C VAL A 187 4.57 -16.46 -2.94
N LEU A 188 3.73 -16.91 -3.88
CA LEU A 188 2.80 -16.03 -4.60
C LEU A 188 1.66 -15.53 -3.70
N SER A 189 1.17 -16.35 -2.76
CA SER A 189 0.16 -15.96 -1.77
C SER A 189 0.72 -14.88 -0.84
N ALA A 190 1.94 -15.05 -0.34
CA ALA A 190 2.68 -14.05 0.42
C ALA A 190 2.82 -12.74 -0.36
N LEU A 191 3.13 -12.81 -1.67
CA LEU A 191 3.23 -11.62 -2.51
C LEU A 191 1.87 -10.91 -2.62
N ARG A 192 0.80 -11.68 -2.86
CA ARG A 192 -0.55 -11.13 -2.91
C ARG A 192 -0.93 -10.43 -1.61
N ALA A 193 -0.66 -11.04 -0.45
CA ALA A 193 -0.96 -10.45 0.85
C ALA A 193 -0.20 -9.13 1.04
N ALA A 194 1.11 -9.13 0.80
CA ALA A 194 1.93 -7.93 0.84
C ALA A 194 1.43 -6.82 -0.09
N LEU A 195 1.05 -7.15 -1.32
CA LEU A 195 0.51 -6.16 -2.27
C LEU A 195 -0.85 -5.63 -1.80
N LEU A 196 -1.77 -6.48 -1.38
CA LEU A 196 -3.08 -6.07 -0.90
C LEU A 196 -2.95 -5.14 0.30
N GLU A 197 -2.21 -5.55 1.33
CA GLU A 197 -2.12 -4.79 2.57
C GLU A 197 -1.33 -3.50 2.39
N GLU A 198 -0.14 -3.54 1.77
CA GLU A 198 0.70 -2.34 1.69
C GLU A 198 0.21 -1.34 0.64
N ILE A 199 -0.36 -1.80 -0.48
CA ILE A 199 -0.84 -0.87 -1.50
C ILE A 199 -2.23 -0.33 -1.14
N ILE A 200 -3.13 -1.14 -0.57
CA ILE A 200 -4.48 -0.68 -0.21
C ILE A 200 -4.46 0.06 1.14
N VAL A 201 -3.96 -0.57 2.20
CA VAL A 201 -4.06 -0.03 3.57
C VAL A 201 -3.04 1.07 3.83
N VAL A 202 -1.83 0.96 3.26
CA VAL A 202 -0.80 1.98 3.47
C VAL A 202 -0.76 2.99 2.33
N GLY A 203 -0.61 2.58 1.07
CA GLY A 203 -0.52 3.50 -0.06
C GLY A 203 -1.83 4.28 -0.33
N TYR A 204 -2.89 3.55 -0.67
CA TYR A 204 -4.17 4.12 -1.08
C TYR A 204 -4.92 4.78 0.08
N LEU A 205 -5.15 4.05 1.17
CA LEU A 205 -5.98 4.54 2.26
C LEU A 205 -5.34 5.75 2.95
N PHE A 206 -4.02 5.79 3.16
CA PHE A 206 -3.37 7.00 3.71
C PHE A 206 -3.54 8.17 2.77
N THR A 207 -3.39 7.95 1.46
CA THR A 207 -3.60 8.99 0.45
C THR A 207 -5.03 9.55 0.54
N ARG A 208 -6.05 8.69 0.63
CA ARG A 208 -7.45 9.12 0.69
C ARG A 208 -7.83 9.77 2.03
N LEU A 209 -7.38 9.23 3.16
CA LEU A 209 -7.65 9.82 4.46
C LEU A 209 -6.98 11.19 4.61
N ARG A 210 -5.79 11.38 4.01
CA ARG A 210 -5.15 12.70 3.92
C ARG A 210 -5.95 13.68 3.07
N GLU A 211 -6.50 13.23 1.95
CA GLU A 211 -7.42 14.04 1.11
C GLU A 211 -8.71 14.42 1.85
N LEU A 212 -9.19 13.56 2.75
CA LEU A 212 -10.32 13.83 3.65
C LEU A 212 -9.96 14.79 4.80
N GLY A 213 -8.66 15.10 4.99
CA GLY A 213 -8.16 16.02 6.01
C GLY A 213 -7.85 15.38 7.35
N TRP A 214 -7.69 14.05 7.41
CA TRP A 214 -7.34 13.36 8.64
C TRP A 214 -5.91 13.70 9.08
N SER A 215 -5.69 13.77 10.40
CA SER A 215 -4.37 14.02 10.95
C SER A 215 -3.44 12.81 10.76
N ARG A 216 -2.13 13.06 10.70
CA ARG A 216 -1.10 12.01 10.54
C ARG A 216 -1.31 10.82 11.49
N TRP A 217 -1.47 11.08 12.78
CA TRP A 217 -1.61 10.02 13.77
C TRP A 217 -2.95 9.32 13.71
N THR A 218 -4.03 10.04 13.36
CA THR A 218 -5.33 9.41 13.13
C THR A 218 -5.24 8.38 12.00
N ILE A 219 -4.58 8.73 10.89
CA ILE A 219 -4.38 7.84 9.75
C ILE A 219 -3.56 6.60 10.16
N ILE A 220 -2.42 6.80 10.82
CA ILE A 220 -1.55 5.68 11.23
C ILE A 220 -2.31 4.72 12.16
N LEU A 221 -2.96 5.25 13.20
CA LEU A 221 -3.61 4.42 14.21
C LEU A 221 -4.86 3.73 13.65
N SER A 222 -5.70 4.42 12.87
CA SER A 222 -6.90 3.81 12.29
C SER A 222 -6.54 2.71 11.28
N SER A 223 -5.54 2.94 10.43
CA SER A 223 -5.06 1.93 9.48
C SER A 223 -4.37 0.75 10.18
N ALA A 224 -3.64 0.98 11.28
CA ALA A 224 -3.04 -0.09 12.07
C ALA A 224 -4.09 -0.96 12.77
N VAL A 225 -5.14 -0.35 13.33
CA VAL A 225 -6.27 -1.09 13.93
C VAL A 225 -7.06 -1.85 12.86
N LEU A 226 -7.30 -1.24 11.70
CA LEU A 226 -7.88 -1.94 10.55
C LEU A 226 -7.04 -3.17 10.19
N ARG A 227 -5.71 -3.03 10.16
CA ARG A 227 -4.81 -4.17 9.94
C ARG A 227 -4.97 -5.27 10.97
N GLY A 228 -4.92 -4.94 12.25
CA GLY A 228 -5.18 -5.93 13.31
C GLY A 228 -6.53 -6.62 13.11
N SER A 229 -7.58 -5.88 12.74
CA SER A 229 -8.94 -6.40 12.68
C SER A 229 -9.14 -7.52 11.65
N TYR A 230 -8.52 -7.44 10.46
CA TYR A 230 -8.60 -8.54 9.48
C TYR A 230 -7.66 -9.71 9.77
N HIS A 231 -6.87 -9.64 10.85
CA HIS A 231 -6.09 -10.75 11.39
C HIS A 231 -6.67 -11.32 12.69
N LEU A 232 -7.79 -10.79 13.17
CA LEU A 232 -8.39 -11.20 14.45
C LEU A 232 -8.85 -12.66 14.45
N TYR A 233 -9.14 -13.25 13.28
CA TYR A 233 -9.47 -14.66 13.13
C TYR A 233 -8.35 -15.61 13.56
N GLN A 234 -7.11 -15.12 13.60
CA GLN A 234 -5.93 -15.86 14.08
C GLN A 234 -5.79 -15.79 15.60
N GLY A 235 -6.54 -14.90 16.28
CA GLY A 235 -6.53 -14.72 17.73
C GLY A 235 -6.05 -13.34 18.18
N ILE A 236 -6.05 -13.14 19.50
CA ILE A 236 -5.74 -11.85 20.16
C ILE A 236 -4.27 -11.45 19.98
N GLY A 237 -3.34 -12.41 20.07
CA GLY A 237 -1.91 -12.16 19.88
C GLY A 237 -1.58 -11.63 18.47
N PRO A 238 -1.97 -12.35 17.40
CA PRO A 238 -1.80 -11.86 16.04
C PRO A 238 -2.46 -10.51 15.76
N PHE A 239 -3.62 -10.21 16.36
CA PHE A 239 -4.22 -8.87 16.28
C PHE A 239 -3.26 -7.79 16.76
N PHE A 240 -2.73 -7.89 17.98
CA PHE A 240 -1.83 -6.86 18.53
C PHE A 240 -0.49 -6.80 17.79
N GLY A 241 0.05 -7.94 17.36
CA GLY A 241 1.26 -7.98 16.53
C GLY A 241 1.07 -7.20 15.22
N ASN A 242 -0.07 -7.39 14.57
CA ASN A 242 -0.42 -6.69 13.34
C ASN A 242 -0.73 -5.20 13.54
N VAL A 243 -1.32 -4.80 14.66
CA VAL A 243 -1.45 -3.38 15.04
C VAL A 243 -0.05 -2.75 15.20
N ALA A 244 0.85 -3.40 15.95
CA ALA A 244 2.20 -2.89 16.17
C ALA A 244 2.97 -2.74 14.85
N MET A 245 2.94 -3.77 13.99
CA MET A 245 3.51 -3.72 12.65
C MET A 245 2.91 -2.59 11.82
N GLY A 246 1.59 -2.43 11.84
CA GLY A 246 0.88 -1.37 11.12
C GLY A 246 1.30 0.03 11.55
N VAL A 247 1.57 0.26 12.84
CA VAL A 247 2.09 1.54 13.33
C VAL A 247 3.50 1.79 12.79
N VAL A 248 4.38 0.80 12.83
CA VAL A 248 5.76 0.91 12.31
C VAL A 248 5.73 1.20 10.80
N PHE A 249 4.96 0.44 10.04
CA PHE A 249 4.83 0.62 8.60
C PHE A 249 4.20 1.97 8.24
N GLY A 250 3.15 2.39 8.94
CA GLY A 250 2.53 3.70 8.75
C GLY A 250 3.50 4.85 9.02
N TRP A 251 4.31 4.74 10.09
CA TRP A 251 5.34 5.74 10.40
C TRP A 251 6.45 5.77 9.33
N CYS A 252 6.93 4.60 8.89
CA CYS A 252 7.92 4.47 7.83
C CYS A 252 7.41 5.04 6.50
N TYR A 253 6.14 4.77 6.16
CA TYR A 253 5.52 5.33 4.97
C TYR A 253 5.42 6.86 5.04
N GLU A 254 4.99 7.43 6.16
CA GLU A 254 4.98 8.89 6.35
C GLU A 254 6.38 9.51 6.23
N ARG A 255 7.43 8.78 6.63
CA ARG A 255 8.82 9.26 6.57
C ARG A 255 9.46 9.11 5.19
N TRP A 256 9.17 8.03 4.47
CA TRP A 256 9.83 7.71 3.21
C TRP A 256 8.99 8.04 1.98
N GLY A 257 7.66 8.09 2.13
CA GLY A 257 6.70 8.27 1.03
C GLY A 257 6.68 7.09 0.06
N ARG A 258 7.07 5.87 0.50
CA ARG A 258 7.24 4.70 -0.37
C ARG A 258 6.71 3.43 0.28
N THR A 259 5.89 2.68 -0.46
CA THR A 259 5.41 1.37 -0.06
C THR A 259 6.37 0.23 -0.43
N MET A 260 7.29 0.41 -1.39
CA MET A 260 8.21 -0.66 -1.82
C MET A 260 8.97 -1.35 -0.67
N PRO A 261 9.63 -0.62 0.27
CA PRO A 261 10.31 -1.29 1.38
C PRO A 261 9.36 -2.08 2.27
N LEU A 262 8.11 -1.61 2.43
CA LEU A 262 7.08 -2.26 3.23
C LEU A 262 6.59 -3.54 2.56
N VAL A 263 6.34 -3.49 1.25
CA VAL A 263 5.96 -4.67 0.43
C VAL A 263 7.04 -5.73 0.52
N VAL A 264 8.32 -5.36 0.38
CA VAL A 264 9.45 -6.29 0.52
C VAL A 264 9.48 -6.89 1.92
N THR A 265 9.35 -6.07 2.97
CA THR A 265 9.36 -6.54 4.36
C THR A 265 8.25 -7.56 4.60
N HIS A 266 7.02 -7.19 4.25
CA HIS A 266 5.83 -8.00 4.46
C HIS A 266 5.94 -9.31 3.68
N TRP A 267 6.32 -9.24 2.41
CA TRP A 267 6.47 -10.44 1.58
C TRP A 267 7.48 -11.42 2.17
N LEU A 268 8.61 -10.93 2.69
CA LEU A 268 9.60 -11.77 3.35
C LEU A 268 9.11 -12.34 4.67
N LEU A 269 8.41 -11.55 5.49
CA LEU A 269 7.78 -12.05 6.73
C LEU A 269 6.79 -13.18 6.44
N ASP A 270 5.96 -13.04 5.42
CA ASP A 270 4.98 -14.05 5.02
C ASP A 270 5.66 -15.28 4.41
N ILE A 271 6.70 -15.14 3.59
CA ILE A 271 7.48 -16.30 3.12
C ILE A 271 8.09 -17.06 4.31
N LEU A 272 8.67 -16.35 5.27
CA LEU A 272 9.24 -16.97 6.46
C LEU A 272 8.16 -17.68 7.30
N SER A 273 6.96 -17.11 7.39
CA SER A 273 5.83 -17.72 8.09
C SER A 273 5.27 -18.94 7.35
N PHE A 274 5.01 -18.81 6.04
CA PHE A 274 4.30 -19.82 5.25
C PHE A 274 5.21 -20.97 4.79
N VAL A 275 6.50 -20.71 4.59
CA VAL A 275 7.46 -21.69 4.06
C VAL A 275 8.59 -21.93 5.06
N GLY A 276 9.17 -20.86 5.61
CA GLY A 276 10.32 -20.96 6.52
C GLY A 276 10.02 -21.72 7.81
N TYR A 277 8.92 -21.38 8.48
CA TYR A 277 8.53 -22.00 9.75
C TYR A 277 8.16 -23.49 9.62
N PRO A 278 7.33 -23.93 8.64
CA PRO A 278 7.10 -25.36 8.43
C PRO A 278 8.38 -26.15 8.11
N LEU A 279 9.29 -25.59 7.28
CA LEU A 279 10.59 -26.22 7.00
C LEU A 279 11.46 -26.32 8.26
N ALA A 280 11.52 -25.24 9.05
CA ALA A 280 12.26 -25.23 10.31
C ALA A 280 11.69 -26.25 11.30
N LEU A 281 10.36 -26.38 11.40
CA LEU A 281 9.71 -27.38 12.23
C LEU A 281 10.04 -28.81 11.75
N ALA A 282 10.06 -29.05 10.44
CA ALA A 282 10.40 -30.34 9.85
C ALA A 282 11.86 -30.74 10.10
N TRP A 283 12.79 -29.79 10.04
CA TRP A 283 14.23 -30.05 10.24
C TRP A 283 14.65 -30.03 11.72
N PHE A 284 13.96 -29.27 12.56
CA PHE A 284 14.28 -29.09 13.99
C PHE A 284 13.08 -29.35 14.90
N PRO A 285 12.42 -30.53 14.82
CA PRO A 285 11.20 -30.79 15.58
C PRO A 285 11.42 -30.74 17.08
N GLY A 286 12.57 -31.19 17.59
CA GLY A 286 12.89 -31.14 19.03
C GLY A 286 13.01 -29.72 19.62
N LEU A 287 13.14 -28.69 18.78
CA LEU A 287 13.20 -27.30 19.22
C LEU A 287 11.84 -26.59 19.12
N LEU A 288 11.01 -26.98 18.14
CA LEU A 288 9.84 -26.20 17.72
C LEU A 288 8.51 -26.94 17.90
N ALA A 289 8.49 -28.27 17.94
CA ALA A 289 7.28 -29.03 18.18
C ALA A 289 6.77 -28.79 19.61
N PRO A 290 5.45 -28.80 19.84
CA PRO A 290 4.92 -28.85 21.20
C PRO A 290 5.49 -30.05 21.95
N ALA A 291 5.92 -29.81 23.20
CA ALA A 291 6.22 -30.89 24.12
C ALA A 291 4.98 -31.77 24.24
N SER A 292 5.19 -33.07 24.05
CA SER A 292 4.15 -34.12 24.14
C SER A 292 3.59 -34.21 25.55
#